data_AF-A0A0F9R1X8-F1
#
_entry.id   AF-A0A0F9R1X8-F1
#
_cell.length_a   1.000
_cell.length_b   1.000
_cell.length_c   1.000
_cell.angle_alpha   90.00
_cell.angle_beta   90.00
_cell.angle_gamma   90.00
#
_symmetry.space_group_name_H-M   'P 1'
#
loop_
_entity.id
_entity.type
_entity.pdbx_description
1 polymer ?
#
loop_
_entity_poly.entity_id
_entity_poly.type
_entity_poly.pdbx_seq_one_letter_code
_entity_poly.pdbx_strand_id
1 'polypeptide(L)'
;QLQLLQLTTDVFAQITSGTTLFLGPSTKSGFEGELLRVTASSTNPATKTITLTSDKSVGFVNGVDKVVFSKHIWLFNQNYLQETGTGALYKINLLDGNILSRTKGGAFKDIDATDFVDLTDVFEGSLTSFNLPSYLIFIRTNNLLFIDVFDSQLTTSLSSIQNNLSPSTAEVYPVFDLAIEGDTFFRLQKKFNINGTESSESTYNYQLATFKPFPTAIALSAVPAILPADSNSTSLVTAVVTDQYALPYLQVPAAQITFQTSGGGSNSGLDAPGPKDLSLTATATVTYEAGQDAGLVTISAEVTI
;
A
#
# COMPACT_ATOMS: atom_id res chain seq x y z
N GLN A 1 13.05 -3.32 -20.95
CA GLN A 1 12.10 -2.31 -21.47
C GLN A 1 12.05 -1.18 -20.44
N LEU A 2 12.35 0.07 -20.80
CA LEU A 2 12.31 1.19 -19.84
C LEU A 2 10.84 1.64 -19.71
N GLN A 3 10.25 1.47 -18.54
CA GLN A 3 8.95 2.09 -18.25
C GLN A 3 9.21 3.54 -17.82
N LEU A 4 8.76 4.46 -18.66
CA LEU A 4 8.85 5.90 -18.41
C LEU A 4 7.59 6.34 -17.67
N LEU A 5 7.71 6.68 -16.40
CA LEU A 5 6.63 7.35 -15.67
C LEU A 5 6.75 8.86 -15.93
N GLN A 6 6.07 9.36 -16.96
CA GLN A 6 5.97 10.80 -17.18
C GLN A 6 4.86 11.36 -16.29
N LEU A 7 5.26 11.84 -15.12
CA LEU A 7 4.38 12.46 -14.14
C LEU A 7 3.86 13.79 -14.71
N THR A 8 2.58 13.84 -15.09
CA THR A 8 1.91 15.10 -15.46
C THR A 8 1.62 16.01 -14.27
N THR A 9 1.99 15.58 -13.06
CA THR A 9 2.16 16.43 -11.88
C THR A 9 3.03 15.72 -10.85
N ASP A 10 4.23 16.23 -10.52
CA ASP A 10 4.83 15.94 -9.20
C ASP A 10 4.13 16.82 -8.17
N VAL A 11 3.05 16.34 -7.61
CA VAL A 11 2.50 16.88 -6.36
C VAL A 11 3.15 15.97 -5.29
N PHE A 12 4.17 16.31 -4.49
CA PHE A 12 4.25 17.38 -3.49
C PHE A 12 5.69 17.54 -2.97
N ALA A 13 6.67 17.86 -3.84
CA ALA A 13 7.86 18.46 -3.28
C ALA A 13 7.45 19.84 -2.74
N GLN A 14 7.42 20.02 -1.41
CA GLN A 14 7.05 21.30 -0.80
C GLN A 14 7.81 22.42 -1.53
N ILE A 15 7.08 23.38 -2.08
CA ILE A 15 7.73 24.54 -2.66
C ILE A 15 8.37 25.26 -1.46
N THR A 16 9.69 25.25 -1.47
CA THR A 16 10.51 25.95 -0.51
C THR A 16 11.16 27.13 -1.21
N SER A 17 11.59 28.12 -0.42
CA SER A 17 12.43 29.20 -0.95
C SER A 17 13.61 28.61 -1.73
N GLY A 18 13.88 29.15 -2.92
CA GLY A 18 14.88 28.66 -3.88
C GLY A 18 14.37 27.61 -4.87
N THR A 19 13.13 27.11 -4.74
CA THR A 19 12.58 26.15 -5.71
C THR A 19 12.38 26.81 -7.07
N THR A 20 12.94 26.23 -8.13
CA THR A 20 12.64 26.61 -9.52
C THR A 20 11.29 26.03 -9.95
N LEU A 21 10.46 26.84 -10.62
CA LEU A 21 9.14 26.47 -11.15
C LEU A 21 9.05 26.90 -12.63
N PHE A 22 8.05 26.39 -13.35
CA PHE A 22 7.66 26.90 -14.67
C PHE A 22 6.23 27.45 -14.62
N LEU A 23 6.05 28.66 -15.14
CA LEU A 23 4.73 29.24 -15.37
C LEU A 23 4.33 29.00 -16.83
N GLY A 24 3.10 28.56 -17.06
CA GLY A 24 2.51 28.43 -18.38
C GLY A 24 2.10 26.99 -18.74
N PRO A 25 1.76 26.73 -20.02
CA PRO A 25 1.84 27.67 -21.14
C PRO A 25 0.95 28.90 -20.95
N SER A 26 1.43 30.09 -21.33
CA SER A 26 0.63 31.32 -21.27
C SER A 26 -0.52 31.28 -22.29
N THR A 27 -1.68 31.79 -21.90
CA THR A 27 -2.83 32.04 -22.80
C THR A 27 -2.99 33.51 -23.16
N LYS A 28 -2.07 34.37 -22.70
CA LYS A 28 -2.12 35.79 -22.99
C LYS A 28 -1.79 36.06 -24.45
N SER A 29 -2.56 36.96 -25.08
CA SER A 29 -2.30 37.40 -26.45
C SER A 29 -0.89 37.97 -26.63
N GLY A 30 -0.17 37.44 -27.62
CA GLY A 30 1.21 37.78 -27.94
C GLY A 30 2.26 36.94 -27.23
N PHE A 31 1.86 36.00 -26.37
CA PHE A 31 2.74 35.11 -25.60
C PHE A 31 2.20 33.67 -25.53
N GLU A 32 1.26 33.31 -26.41
CA GLU A 32 0.57 32.03 -26.34
C GLU A 32 1.54 30.85 -26.45
N GLY A 33 1.45 29.91 -25.50
CA GLY A 33 2.32 28.74 -25.46
C GLY A 33 3.67 28.96 -24.76
N GLU A 34 4.02 30.20 -24.43
CA GLU A 34 5.29 30.48 -23.77
C GLU A 34 5.32 29.98 -22.33
N LEU A 35 6.51 29.52 -21.92
CA LEU A 35 6.81 29.07 -20.56
C LEU A 35 7.84 30.00 -19.94
N LEU A 36 7.63 30.37 -18.67
CA LEU A 36 8.60 31.18 -17.92
C LEU A 36 9.15 30.39 -16.75
N ARG A 37 10.47 30.25 -16.71
CA ARG A 37 11.18 29.72 -15.53
C ARG A 37 11.23 30.79 -14.44
N VAL A 38 10.74 30.45 -13.26
CA VAL A 38 10.69 31.35 -12.10
C VAL A 38 11.30 30.66 -10.88
N THR A 39 11.64 31.44 -9.84
CA THR A 39 12.09 30.89 -8.56
C THR A 39 11.16 31.35 -7.44
N ALA A 40 10.77 30.43 -6.57
CA ALA A 40 10.04 30.73 -5.36
C ALA A 40 10.97 31.44 -4.36
N SER A 41 10.65 32.67 -3.99
CA SER A 41 11.38 33.44 -2.99
C SER A 41 10.93 33.12 -1.57
N SER A 42 9.64 32.84 -1.39
CA SER A 42 9.05 32.41 -0.13
C SER A 42 7.76 31.63 -0.36
N THR A 43 7.35 30.86 0.64
CA THR A 43 6.05 30.19 0.68
C THR A 43 5.34 30.52 1.98
N ASN A 44 4.03 30.75 1.89
CA ASN A 44 3.17 30.98 3.04
C ASN A 44 2.15 29.83 3.14
N PRO A 45 2.36 28.87 4.05
CA PRO A 45 1.46 27.73 4.19
C PRO A 45 0.07 28.10 4.72
N ALA A 46 -0.06 29.18 5.50
CA ALA A 46 -1.36 29.62 6.06
C ALA A 46 -2.30 30.14 4.96
N THR A 47 -1.76 30.81 3.95
CA THR A 47 -2.53 31.35 2.82
C THR A 47 -2.42 30.51 1.55
N LYS A 48 -1.62 29.43 1.58
CA LYS A 48 -1.29 28.60 0.42
C LYS A 48 -0.76 29.41 -0.77
N THR A 49 0.05 30.43 -0.50
CA THR A 49 0.62 31.31 -1.54
C THR A 49 2.14 31.15 -1.66
N ILE A 50 2.66 31.42 -2.85
CA ILE A 50 4.08 31.39 -3.18
C ILE A 50 4.44 32.78 -3.72
N THR A 51 5.53 33.36 -3.22
CA THR A 51 6.10 34.59 -3.78
C THR A 51 7.23 34.21 -4.73
N LEU A 52 7.32 34.88 -5.87
CA LEU A 52 8.32 34.60 -6.90
C LEU A 52 9.33 35.76 -6.98
N THR A 53 10.60 35.46 -7.21
CA THR A 53 11.68 36.47 -7.31
C THR A 53 11.88 37.05 -8.70
N SER A 54 11.27 36.48 -9.74
CA SER A 54 11.59 36.78 -11.15
C SER A 54 10.63 37.79 -11.79
N ASP A 55 11.18 38.61 -12.67
CA ASP A 55 10.44 39.53 -13.53
C ASP A 55 9.51 38.73 -14.47
N LYS A 56 8.21 39.02 -14.44
CA LYS A 56 7.20 38.31 -15.24
C LYS A 56 7.12 38.94 -16.63
N SER A 57 8.23 38.85 -17.37
CA SER A 57 8.36 39.43 -18.71
C SER A 57 7.35 38.81 -19.69
N VAL A 58 7.09 37.50 -19.53
CA VAL A 58 5.97 36.81 -20.17
C VAL A 58 4.71 37.15 -19.38
N GLY A 59 3.72 37.73 -20.03
CA GLY A 59 2.46 38.02 -19.37
C GLY A 59 1.60 36.76 -19.23
N PHE A 60 0.90 36.62 -18.09
CA PHE A 60 0.02 35.50 -17.79
C PHE A 60 -1.37 35.99 -17.40
N VAL A 61 -2.40 35.22 -17.71
CA VAL A 61 -3.79 35.48 -17.34
C VAL A 61 -4.08 34.85 -15.99
N ASN A 62 -4.34 35.68 -14.98
CA ASN A 62 -4.65 35.22 -13.62
C ASN A 62 -5.90 34.35 -13.60
N GLY A 63 -5.84 33.22 -12.89
CA GLY A 63 -6.95 32.26 -12.78
C GLY A 63 -7.18 31.38 -14.02
N VAL A 64 -6.43 31.59 -15.11
CA VAL A 64 -6.53 30.79 -16.34
C VAL A 64 -5.25 30.01 -16.58
N ASP A 65 -4.10 30.70 -16.57
CA ASP A 65 -2.81 30.05 -16.81
C ASP A 65 -2.40 29.20 -15.62
N LYS A 66 -2.11 27.93 -15.90
CA LYS A 66 -1.71 26.96 -14.87
C LYS A 66 -0.24 27.15 -14.48
N VAL A 67 0.05 26.81 -13.24
CA VAL A 67 1.43 26.65 -12.74
C VAL A 67 1.72 25.17 -12.67
N VAL A 68 2.76 24.73 -13.37
CA VAL A 68 3.22 23.35 -13.33
C VAL A 68 4.62 23.35 -12.74
N PHE A 69 4.85 22.51 -11.74
CA PHE A 69 6.18 22.28 -11.22
C PHE A 69 6.36 20.82 -10.91
N SER A 70 7.54 20.34 -11.25
CA SER A 70 8.02 19.02 -10.88
C SER A 70 9.50 19.13 -10.53
N LYS A 71 9.90 18.52 -9.42
CA LYS A 71 11.31 18.53 -9.00
C LYS A 71 12.02 17.30 -9.53
N HIS A 72 11.35 16.15 -9.61
CA HIS A 72 12.02 14.88 -9.89
C HIS A 72 11.16 13.94 -10.72
N ILE A 73 11.74 13.33 -11.75
CA ILE A 73 11.18 12.12 -12.35
C ILE A 73 11.85 10.90 -11.73
N TRP A 74 11.05 9.88 -11.43
CA TRP A 74 11.52 8.59 -10.98
C TRP A 74 11.43 7.58 -12.11
N LEU A 75 12.51 6.84 -12.36
CA LEU A 75 12.56 5.82 -13.40
C LEU A 75 12.94 4.47 -12.81
N PHE A 76 12.20 3.45 -13.19
CA PHE A 76 12.55 2.07 -12.92
C PHE A 76 13.34 1.47 -14.08
N ASN A 77 14.38 0.73 -13.74
CA ASN A 77 15.17 -0.02 -14.69
C ASN A 77 15.28 -1.47 -14.22
N GLN A 78 15.04 -2.39 -15.15
CA GLN A 78 15.19 -3.82 -14.91
C GLN A 78 16.64 -4.23 -14.62
N ASN A 79 17.61 -3.39 -14.97
CA ASN A 79 19.04 -3.60 -14.73
C ASN A 79 19.66 -2.43 -13.95
N TYR A 80 20.57 -2.73 -13.04
CA TYR A 80 21.44 -1.75 -12.42
C TYR A 80 22.74 -1.66 -13.23
N LEU A 81 22.86 -0.60 -14.04
CA LEU A 81 23.98 -0.44 -14.97
C LEU A 81 24.08 -1.66 -15.92
N GLN A 82 25.15 -2.45 -15.80
CA GLN A 82 25.39 -3.68 -16.58
C GLN A 82 25.05 -4.96 -15.81
N GLU A 83 24.65 -4.85 -14.54
CA GLU A 83 24.29 -6.00 -13.72
C GLU A 83 22.93 -6.54 -14.15
N THR A 84 22.93 -7.77 -14.67
CA THR A 84 21.71 -8.51 -14.98
C THR A 84 21.16 -9.13 -13.69
N GLY A 85 19.83 -9.13 -13.53
CA GLY A 85 19.19 -9.73 -12.36
C GLY A 85 18.95 -8.78 -11.17
N THR A 86 19.40 -7.53 -11.25
CA THR A 86 19.18 -6.51 -10.23
C THR A 86 18.53 -5.30 -10.86
N GLY A 87 17.38 -4.86 -10.34
CA GLY A 87 16.73 -3.65 -10.80
C GLY A 87 17.29 -2.40 -10.12
N ALA A 88 16.89 -1.24 -10.63
CA ALA A 88 17.32 0.06 -10.14
C ALA A 88 16.22 1.11 -10.22
N LEU A 89 16.16 1.96 -9.20
CA LEU A 89 15.33 3.16 -9.16
C LEU A 89 16.23 4.39 -9.31
N TYR A 90 15.93 5.24 -10.28
CA TYR A 90 16.66 6.47 -10.56
C TYR A 90 15.80 7.66 -10.16
N LYS A 91 16.37 8.57 -9.38
CA LYS A 91 15.81 9.90 -9.16
C LYS A 91 16.52 10.87 -10.08
N ILE A 92 15.78 11.51 -10.96
CA ILE A 92 16.34 12.45 -11.94
C ILE A 92 15.73 13.82 -11.68
N ASN A 93 16.56 14.85 -11.60
CA ASN A 93 16.09 16.22 -11.57
C ASN A 93 15.44 16.54 -12.91
N LEU A 94 14.15 16.88 -12.89
CA LEU A 94 13.40 17.13 -14.12
C LEU A 94 13.90 18.38 -14.86
N LEU A 95 14.52 19.33 -14.15
CA LEU A 95 14.94 20.62 -14.71
C LEU A 95 16.18 20.52 -15.60
N ASP A 96 17.15 19.70 -15.21
CA ASP A 96 18.45 19.61 -15.88
C ASP A 96 18.78 18.19 -16.37
N GLY A 97 17.92 17.21 -16.06
CA GLY A 97 18.10 15.81 -16.42
C GLY A 97 19.19 15.10 -15.61
N ASN A 98 19.77 15.73 -14.59
CA ASN A 98 20.81 15.12 -13.77
C ASN A 98 20.24 14.01 -12.90
N ILE A 99 20.92 12.87 -12.86
CA ILE A 99 20.60 11.78 -11.93
C ILE A 99 21.05 12.22 -10.53
N LEU A 100 20.09 12.43 -9.64
CA LEU A 100 20.32 12.80 -8.24
C LEU A 100 20.67 11.59 -7.39
N SER A 101 20.01 10.46 -7.62
CA SER A 101 20.28 9.21 -6.90
C SER A 101 20.02 7.97 -7.76
N ARG A 102 20.68 6.87 -7.38
CA ARG A 102 20.51 5.54 -7.95
C ARG A 102 20.41 4.53 -6.82
N THR A 103 19.25 3.91 -6.67
CA THR A 103 19.04 2.87 -5.65
C THR A 103 18.94 1.52 -6.34
N LYS A 104 19.87 0.62 -6.00
CA LYS A 104 19.85 -0.76 -6.50
C LYS A 104 18.92 -1.62 -5.63
N GLY A 105 18.19 -2.54 -6.24
CA GLY A 105 17.31 -3.43 -5.49
C GLY A 105 16.64 -4.47 -6.38
N GLY A 106 16.59 -5.72 -5.89
CA GLY A 106 15.85 -6.79 -6.57
C GLY A 106 14.38 -6.43 -6.76
N ALA A 107 13.78 -5.69 -5.83
CA ALA A 107 12.39 -5.24 -5.91
C ALA A 107 12.07 -4.44 -7.20
N PHE A 108 13.06 -3.75 -7.77
CA PHE A 108 12.88 -2.96 -8.98
C PHE A 108 13.04 -3.76 -10.27
N LYS A 109 13.45 -5.02 -10.15
CA LYS A 109 13.63 -5.91 -11.29
C LYS A 109 12.26 -6.41 -11.73
N ASP A 110 12.02 -6.37 -13.04
CA ASP A 110 10.79 -6.88 -13.66
C ASP A 110 9.53 -6.22 -13.09
N ILE A 111 9.56 -4.88 -12.98
CA ILE A 111 8.35 -4.09 -12.67
C ILE A 111 7.43 -4.09 -13.90
N ASP A 112 6.16 -4.43 -13.65
CA ASP A 112 5.14 -4.56 -14.69
C ASP A 112 4.20 -3.35 -14.75
N ALA A 113 3.88 -2.74 -13.61
CA ALA A 113 3.07 -1.52 -13.51
C ALA A 113 3.48 -0.71 -12.29
N THR A 114 3.28 0.61 -12.33
CA THR A 114 3.61 1.52 -11.24
C THR A 114 2.69 2.74 -11.22
N ASP A 115 2.38 3.23 -10.02
CA ASP A 115 1.63 4.45 -9.79
C ASP A 115 2.13 5.16 -8.51
N PHE A 116 1.70 6.39 -8.27
CA PHE A 116 2.06 7.17 -7.10
C PHE A 116 0.81 7.65 -6.37
N VAL A 117 0.87 7.66 -5.04
CA VAL A 117 -0.27 8.10 -4.23
C VAL A 117 0.17 8.71 -2.90
N ASP A 118 -0.68 9.58 -2.38
CA ASP A 118 -0.62 10.07 -1.00
C ASP A 118 -1.55 9.22 -0.12
N LEU A 119 -1.00 8.63 0.95
CA LEU A 119 -1.69 7.74 1.90
C LEU A 119 -1.93 8.36 3.27
N THR A 120 -1.81 9.68 3.40
CA THR A 120 -2.05 10.38 4.67
C THR A 120 -3.39 10.01 5.30
N ASP A 121 -4.44 9.90 4.48
CA ASP A 121 -5.82 9.69 4.94
C ASP A 121 -6.24 8.21 4.92
N VAL A 122 -5.34 7.28 4.60
CA VAL A 122 -5.66 5.87 4.35
C VAL A 122 -5.41 4.97 5.56
N PHE A 123 -4.37 5.24 6.34
CA PHE A 123 -4.00 4.44 7.52
C PHE A 123 -4.34 5.19 8.82
N GLU A 124 -5.56 5.03 9.33
CA GLU A 124 -5.93 5.51 10.67
C GLU A 124 -5.37 4.57 11.78
N GLY A 125 -4.88 5.11 12.92
CA GLY A 125 -4.46 4.31 14.10
C GLY A 125 -2.95 4.24 14.38
N SER A 126 -2.46 3.32 15.23
CA SER A 126 -1.04 3.20 15.64
C SER A 126 -0.04 2.94 14.49
N LEU A 127 -0.56 2.62 13.30
CA LEU A 127 0.21 2.52 12.06
C LEU A 127 0.60 3.91 11.50
N THR A 128 0.04 5.00 12.04
CA THR A 128 0.47 6.40 11.82
C THR A 128 1.88 6.72 12.32
N SER A 129 2.54 5.78 13.01
CA SER A 129 3.97 5.91 13.34
C SER A 129 4.88 5.86 12.10
N PHE A 130 4.36 5.44 10.94
CA PHE A 130 4.97 5.72 9.63
C PHE A 130 4.55 7.13 9.18
N ASN A 131 5.32 8.11 9.62
CA ASN A 131 5.13 9.56 9.46
C ASN A 131 5.28 10.05 7.98
N LEU A 132 4.81 9.24 7.02
CA LEU A 132 5.25 9.27 5.63
C LEU A 132 4.01 9.21 4.71
N PRO A 133 3.55 10.37 4.24
CA PRO A 133 2.28 10.50 3.54
C PRO A 133 2.33 10.04 2.09
N SER A 134 3.48 9.68 1.52
CA SER A 134 3.59 9.50 0.07
C SER A 134 4.37 8.26 -0.31
N TYR A 135 3.77 7.44 -1.17
CA TYR A 135 4.35 6.18 -1.59
C TYR A 135 4.42 6.07 -3.10
N LEU A 136 5.56 5.57 -3.57
CA LEU A 136 5.66 5.01 -4.91
C LEU A 136 5.20 3.55 -4.86
N ILE A 137 4.28 3.21 -5.74
CA ILE A 137 3.59 1.93 -5.71
C ILE A 137 3.84 1.22 -7.01
N PHE A 138 4.10 -0.08 -6.94
CA PHE A 138 4.34 -0.86 -8.13
C PHE A 138 4.02 -2.32 -7.93
N ILE A 139 3.71 -2.98 -9.03
CA ILE A 139 3.60 -4.42 -9.10
C ILE A 139 4.95 -4.99 -9.51
N ARG A 140 5.45 -5.89 -8.67
CA ARG A 140 6.55 -6.78 -9.02
C ARG A 140 6.07 -8.21 -8.83
N THR A 141 6.15 -9.00 -9.90
CA THR A 141 5.60 -10.37 -9.94
C THR A 141 4.12 -10.38 -9.55
N ASN A 142 3.82 -10.68 -8.29
CA ASN A 142 2.48 -10.80 -7.71
C ASN A 142 2.27 -9.85 -6.52
N ASN A 143 3.30 -9.09 -6.14
CA ASN A 143 3.27 -8.26 -4.95
C ASN A 143 3.07 -6.80 -5.33
N LEU A 144 2.09 -6.17 -4.69
CA LEU A 144 1.95 -4.72 -4.66
C LEU A 144 2.88 -4.19 -3.60
N LEU A 145 3.93 -3.48 -4.02
CA LEU A 145 4.97 -2.96 -3.15
C LEU A 145 4.82 -1.46 -3.01
N PHE A 146 5.09 -0.97 -1.80
CA PHE A 146 5.02 0.44 -1.43
C PHE A 146 6.40 0.89 -0.99
N ILE A 147 6.94 1.90 -1.64
CA ILE A 147 8.22 2.51 -1.29
C ILE A 147 7.96 3.91 -0.77
N ASP A 148 8.43 4.14 0.44
CA ASP A 148 8.54 5.49 0.96
C ASP A 148 9.57 6.28 0.15
N VAL A 149 9.12 7.40 -0.43
CA VAL A 149 9.97 8.28 -1.24
C VAL A 149 10.83 9.24 -0.42
N PHE A 150 10.58 9.34 0.90
CA PHE A 150 11.36 10.14 1.83
C PHE A 150 12.41 9.31 2.58
N ASP A 151 12.29 8.00 2.60
CA ASP A 151 13.34 7.10 3.09
C ASP A 151 14.60 7.27 2.24
N SER A 152 15.68 7.70 2.90
CA SER A 152 16.99 7.81 2.26
C SER A 152 17.50 6.50 1.66
N GLN A 153 17.02 5.36 2.18
CA GLN A 153 17.36 4.02 1.70
C GLN A 153 16.35 3.49 0.68
N LEU A 154 15.21 4.16 0.48
CA LEU A 154 14.10 3.76 -0.40
C LEU A 154 13.74 2.28 -0.24
N THR A 155 13.58 1.85 1.01
CA THR A 155 13.19 0.47 1.31
C THR A 155 11.70 0.23 1.05
N THR A 156 11.34 -1.02 0.75
CA THR A 156 9.93 -1.42 0.69
C THR A 156 9.33 -1.31 2.09
N SER A 157 8.43 -0.35 2.28
CA SER A 157 7.79 -0.06 3.55
C SER A 157 6.58 -0.95 3.81
N LEU A 158 5.81 -1.26 2.76
CA LEU A 158 4.67 -2.19 2.82
C LEU A 158 4.70 -3.12 1.60
N SER A 159 4.16 -4.33 1.77
CA SER A 159 4.02 -5.32 0.71
C SER A 159 2.69 -6.04 0.86
N SER A 160 1.87 -6.02 -0.19
CA SER A 160 0.66 -6.82 -0.26
C SER A 160 0.79 -7.94 -1.27
N ILE A 161 0.63 -9.17 -0.79
CA ILE A 161 0.64 -10.40 -1.58
C ILE A 161 -0.78 -10.60 -2.12
N GLN A 162 -1.19 -9.81 -3.12
CA GLN A 162 -2.59 -9.79 -3.54
C GLN A 162 -3.03 -11.05 -4.32
N ASN A 163 -4.37 -11.20 -4.45
CA ASN A 163 -5.12 -12.29 -5.12
C ASN A 163 -4.90 -12.43 -6.66
N ASN A 164 -3.74 -12.05 -7.19
CA ASN A 164 -3.41 -12.24 -8.61
C ASN A 164 -2.74 -13.60 -8.90
N LEU A 165 -3.09 -14.60 -8.11
CA LEU A 165 -2.63 -15.96 -8.27
C LEU A 165 -3.83 -16.86 -8.57
N SER A 166 -3.68 -17.68 -9.60
CA SER A 166 -4.54 -18.83 -9.81
C SER A 166 -4.41 -19.80 -8.63
N PRO A 167 -5.48 -20.04 -7.84
CA PRO A 167 -5.41 -20.97 -6.72
C PRO A 167 -5.22 -22.43 -7.19
N SER A 168 -5.52 -22.72 -8.46
CA SER A 168 -5.47 -24.05 -9.06
C SER A 168 -4.14 -24.35 -9.75
N THR A 169 -3.54 -23.34 -10.41
CA THR A 169 -2.34 -23.53 -11.24
C THR A 169 -1.09 -22.81 -10.74
N ALA A 170 -1.23 -21.97 -9.71
CA ALA A 170 -0.19 -21.03 -9.28
C ALA A 170 0.30 -20.08 -10.41
N GLU A 171 -0.49 -19.92 -11.49
CA GLU A 171 -0.27 -18.87 -12.50
C GLU A 171 -0.44 -17.50 -11.84
N VAL A 172 0.54 -16.61 -12.02
CA VAL A 172 0.43 -15.20 -11.63
C VAL A 172 -0.17 -14.43 -12.81
N TYR A 173 -1.28 -13.73 -12.59
CA TYR A 173 -1.91 -12.93 -13.63
C TYR A 173 -1.13 -11.63 -13.88
N PRO A 174 -0.78 -11.32 -15.14
CA PRO A 174 -0.10 -10.07 -15.46
C PRO A 174 -0.98 -8.86 -15.16
N VAL A 175 -0.40 -7.88 -14.47
CA VAL A 175 -0.97 -6.53 -14.32
C VAL A 175 -0.32 -5.62 -15.34
N PHE A 176 -1.14 -4.95 -16.14
CA PHE A 176 -0.67 -4.09 -17.21
C PHE A 176 -0.63 -2.62 -16.83
N ASP A 177 -1.46 -2.23 -15.87
CA ASP A 177 -1.58 -0.85 -15.41
C ASP A 177 -2.13 -0.81 -13.99
N LEU A 178 -1.85 0.29 -13.31
CA LEU A 178 -2.44 0.64 -12.02
C LEU A 178 -3.21 1.95 -12.21
N ALA A 179 -4.38 2.03 -11.59
CA ALA A 179 -5.16 3.25 -11.54
C ALA A 179 -5.70 3.48 -10.13
N ILE A 180 -5.97 4.74 -9.82
CA ILE A 180 -6.44 5.20 -8.52
C ILE A 180 -7.70 6.02 -8.72
N GLU A 181 -8.74 5.71 -7.95
CA GLU A 181 -9.92 6.54 -7.83
C GLU A 181 -10.26 6.69 -6.34
N GLY A 182 -10.11 7.90 -5.80
CA GLY A 182 -10.30 8.16 -4.37
C GLY A 182 -9.33 7.35 -3.51
N ASP A 183 -9.89 6.53 -2.62
CA ASP A 183 -9.16 5.65 -1.68
C ASP A 183 -8.93 4.23 -2.22
N THR A 184 -9.20 4.03 -3.50
CA THR A 184 -9.30 2.70 -4.10
C THR A 184 -8.34 2.55 -5.27
N PHE A 185 -7.62 1.42 -5.32
CA PHE A 185 -6.86 1.04 -6.51
C PHE A 185 -7.57 0.04 -7.38
N PHE A 186 -7.17 0.12 -8.64
CA PHE A 186 -7.54 -0.82 -9.66
C PHE A 186 -6.29 -1.32 -10.38
N ARG A 187 -6.26 -2.62 -10.62
CA ARG A 187 -5.25 -3.27 -11.46
C ARG A 187 -5.88 -3.59 -12.79
N LEU A 188 -5.27 -3.13 -13.88
CA LEU A 188 -5.69 -3.49 -15.22
C LEU A 188 -5.17 -4.89 -15.55
N GLN A 189 -6.08 -5.85 -15.74
CA GLN A 189 -5.72 -7.23 -16.05
C GLN A 189 -6.78 -7.92 -16.92
N LYS A 190 -6.41 -9.07 -17.50
CA LYS A 190 -7.32 -9.90 -18.30
C LYS A 190 -7.86 -11.11 -17.54
N LYS A 191 -7.16 -11.53 -16.49
CA LYS A 191 -7.54 -12.64 -15.63
C LYS A 191 -7.55 -12.16 -14.19
N PHE A 192 -8.47 -12.68 -13.39
CA PHE A 192 -8.56 -12.37 -11.98
C PHE A 192 -9.28 -13.49 -11.23
N ASN A 193 -9.10 -13.53 -9.91
CA ASN A 193 -9.77 -14.49 -9.04
C ASN A 193 -10.68 -13.74 -8.06
N ILE A 194 -11.96 -14.12 -8.00
CA ILE A 194 -12.90 -13.66 -6.98
C ILE A 194 -13.34 -14.88 -6.18
N ASN A 195 -13.02 -14.90 -4.88
CA ASN A 195 -13.44 -15.95 -3.93
C ASN A 195 -13.14 -17.37 -4.43
N GLY A 196 -11.94 -17.58 -4.99
CA GLY A 196 -11.50 -18.89 -5.51
C GLY A 196 -11.96 -19.17 -6.94
N THR A 197 -12.85 -18.37 -7.53
CA THR A 197 -13.32 -18.55 -8.90
C THR A 197 -12.50 -17.69 -9.86
N GLU A 198 -11.81 -18.35 -10.79
CA GLU A 198 -11.06 -17.67 -11.85
C GLU A 198 -12.00 -17.15 -12.93
N SER A 199 -11.79 -15.90 -13.34
CA SER A 199 -12.48 -15.26 -14.45
C SER A 199 -11.46 -14.74 -15.45
N SER A 200 -11.81 -14.83 -16.73
CA SER A 200 -11.00 -14.32 -17.84
C SER A 200 -11.86 -13.47 -18.74
N GLU A 201 -11.42 -12.25 -19.00
CA GLU A 201 -12.09 -11.29 -19.86
C GLU A 201 -11.44 -11.25 -21.25
N SER A 202 -12.26 -11.02 -22.28
CA SER A 202 -11.77 -10.82 -23.64
C SER A 202 -11.05 -9.48 -23.82
N THR A 203 -11.43 -8.48 -23.02
CA THR A 203 -10.81 -7.15 -22.94
C THR A 203 -10.17 -6.95 -21.57
N TYR A 204 -9.34 -5.92 -21.44
CA TYR A 204 -8.80 -5.56 -20.12
C TYR A 204 -9.93 -5.07 -19.21
N ASN A 205 -9.85 -5.42 -17.92
CA ASN A 205 -10.77 -4.93 -16.91
C ASN A 205 -9.99 -4.48 -15.67
N TYR A 206 -10.49 -3.42 -15.04
CA TYR A 206 -9.94 -2.89 -13.80
C TYR A 206 -10.50 -3.67 -12.62
N GLN A 207 -9.59 -4.30 -11.88
CA GLN A 207 -9.91 -5.16 -10.74
C GLN A 207 -9.51 -4.49 -9.45
N LEU A 208 -10.43 -4.51 -8.49
CA LEU A 208 -10.24 -3.87 -7.20
C LEU A 208 -8.97 -4.38 -6.49
N ALA A 209 -8.24 -3.43 -5.94
CA ALA A 209 -7.10 -3.60 -5.05
C ALA A 209 -7.25 -2.58 -3.92
N THR A 210 -8.01 -2.94 -2.87
CA THR A 210 -8.30 -1.95 -1.81
C THR A 210 -7.06 -1.68 -0.95
N PHE A 211 -6.96 -0.42 -0.56
CA PHE A 211 -6.05 0.05 0.48
C PHE A 211 -6.52 -0.22 1.87
N LYS A 212 -7.84 -0.08 2.06
CA LYS A 212 -8.46 -0.17 3.36
C LYS A 212 -8.09 -1.54 3.91
N PRO A 213 -7.39 -1.61 5.06
CA PRO A 213 -7.03 -2.90 5.63
C PRO A 213 -8.24 -3.82 5.70
N PHE A 214 -8.07 -5.08 5.38
CA PHE A 214 -9.08 -6.11 5.57
C PHE A 214 -8.39 -7.37 6.09
N PRO A 215 -9.06 -8.16 6.94
CA PRO A 215 -8.43 -9.34 7.53
C PRO A 215 -8.13 -10.35 6.43
N THR A 216 -6.89 -10.83 6.38
CA THR A 216 -6.46 -11.84 5.40
C THR A 216 -6.01 -13.14 6.06
N ALA A 217 -5.57 -13.09 7.32
CA ALA A 217 -5.14 -14.27 8.05
C ALA A 217 -5.49 -14.21 9.53
N ILE A 218 -5.73 -15.40 10.09
CA ILE A 218 -5.88 -15.63 11.52
C ILE A 218 -4.83 -16.67 11.92
N ALA A 219 -3.94 -16.32 12.85
CA ALA A 219 -3.02 -17.25 13.46
C ALA A 219 -3.57 -17.69 14.82
N LEU A 220 -3.69 -19.01 15.03
CA LEU A 220 -4.15 -19.61 16.28
C LEU A 220 -3.00 -20.28 17.02
N SER A 221 -2.96 -20.10 18.34
CA SER A 221 -2.03 -20.78 19.24
C SER A 221 -2.76 -21.21 20.51
N ALA A 222 -2.36 -22.35 21.09
CA ALA A 222 -2.93 -22.88 22.32
C ALA A 222 -1.81 -23.23 23.30
N VAL A 223 -1.89 -22.75 24.55
CA VAL A 223 -0.86 -22.95 25.56
C VAL A 223 -1.49 -23.37 26.90
N PRO A 224 -1.25 -24.61 27.39
CA PRO A 224 -0.56 -25.70 26.69
C PRO A 224 -1.44 -26.31 25.57
N ALA A 225 -0.81 -26.91 24.55
CA ALA A 225 -1.53 -27.53 23.43
C ALA A 225 -2.09 -28.94 23.75
N ILE A 226 -1.67 -29.53 24.87
CA ILE A 226 -2.12 -30.85 25.35
C ILE A 226 -2.54 -30.69 26.80
N LEU A 227 -3.73 -31.18 27.13
CA LEU A 227 -4.28 -31.18 28.48
C LEU A 227 -4.56 -32.62 28.92
N PRO A 228 -4.37 -32.95 30.21
CA PRO A 228 -4.95 -34.16 30.75
C PRO A 228 -6.48 -34.04 30.77
N ALA A 229 -7.18 -35.15 30.54
CA ALA A 229 -8.63 -35.23 30.64
C ALA A 229 -9.06 -35.38 32.10
N ASP A 230 -9.11 -34.26 32.83
CA ASP A 230 -9.34 -34.21 34.27
C ASP A 230 -10.47 -33.25 34.69
N SER A 231 -11.22 -32.69 33.72
CA SER A 231 -12.25 -31.67 33.94
C SER A 231 -11.80 -30.42 34.69
N ASN A 232 -10.51 -30.10 34.71
CA ASN A 232 -9.98 -28.94 35.42
C ASN A 232 -8.86 -28.23 34.66
N SER A 233 -8.09 -28.98 33.87
CA SER A 233 -6.98 -28.46 33.10
C SER A 233 -7.46 -27.56 31.99
N THR A 234 -6.81 -26.40 31.84
CA THR A 234 -7.20 -25.39 30.87
C THR A 234 -6.06 -25.02 29.92
N SER A 235 -6.43 -24.59 28.72
CA SER A 235 -5.53 -24.04 27.72
C SER A 235 -5.96 -22.64 27.32
N LEU A 236 -5.02 -21.70 27.30
CA LEU A 236 -5.24 -20.38 26.74
C LEU A 236 -5.08 -20.44 25.23
N VAL A 237 -6.16 -20.18 24.51
CA VAL A 237 -6.16 -20.08 23.05
C VAL A 237 -6.07 -18.60 22.68
N THR A 238 -5.08 -18.26 21.85
CA THR A 238 -4.88 -16.90 21.33
C THR A 238 -5.04 -16.89 19.81
N ALA A 239 -5.88 -16.00 19.32
CA ALA A 239 -5.99 -15.65 17.90
C ALA A 239 -5.31 -14.30 17.65
N VAL A 240 -4.55 -14.20 16.55
CA VAL A 240 -3.98 -12.95 16.04
C VAL A 240 -4.49 -12.73 14.62
N VAL A 241 -5.04 -11.56 14.34
CA VAL A 241 -5.59 -11.20 13.02
C VAL A 241 -4.65 -10.24 12.32
N THR A 242 -4.28 -10.58 11.08
CA THR A 242 -3.46 -9.69 10.24
C THR A 242 -4.18 -9.28 8.97
N ASP A 243 -3.82 -8.10 8.47
CA ASP A 243 -4.34 -7.53 7.22
C ASP A 243 -3.53 -7.98 5.99
N GLN A 244 -3.87 -7.45 4.81
CA GLN A 244 -3.20 -7.76 3.54
C GLN A 244 -1.74 -7.33 3.45
N TYR A 245 -1.24 -6.59 4.44
CA TYR A 245 0.15 -6.13 4.58
C TYR A 245 0.91 -6.91 5.66
N ALA A 246 0.29 -7.97 6.21
CA ALA A 246 0.78 -8.73 7.36
C ALA A 246 0.96 -7.88 8.64
N LEU A 247 0.21 -6.78 8.74
CA LEU A 247 0.16 -5.93 9.93
C LEU A 247 -1.06 -6.30 10.79
N PRO A 248 -1.05 -5.98 12.10
CA PRO A 248 -2.23 -6.18 12.96
C PRO A 248 -3.47 -5.49 12.37
N TYR A 249 -4.57 -6.23 12.22
CA TYR A 249 -5.82 -5.67 11.71
C TYR A 249 -6.57 -4.88 12.80
N LEU A 250 -6.49 -3.55 12.71
CA LEU A 250 -7.04 -2.61 13.71
C LEU A 250 -8.00 -1.63 13.03
N GLN A 251 -9.24 -2.04 12.75
CA GLN A 251 -10.24 -1.13 12.18
C GLN A 251 -11.36 -0.74 13.12
N VAL A 252 -12.07 0.33 12.73
CA VAL A 252 -13.27 0.87 13.36
C VAL A 252 -14.44 0.72 12.35
N PRO A 253 -15.56 0.04 12.70
CA PRO A 253 -15.81 -0.63 13.97
C PRO A 253 -14.86 -1.80 14.22
N ALA A 254 -14.66 -2.14 15.50
CA ALA A 254 -13.76 -3.22 15.89
C ALA A 254 -14.26 -4.54 15.31
N ALA A 255 -13.42 -5.22 14.55
CA ALA A 255 -13.71 -6.57 14.11
C ALA A 255 -13.78 -7.51 15.31
N GLN A 256 -14.67 -8.49 15.21
CA GLN A 256 -14.89 -9.46 16.27
C GLN A 256 -14.40 -10.84 15.82
N ILE A 257 -13.79 -11.58 16.75
CA ILE A 257 -13.49 -12.99 16.58
C ILE A 257 -14.53 -13.84 17.30
N THR A 258 -15.04 -14.84 16.61
CA THR A 258 -15.81 -15.92 17.24
C THR A 258 -14.97 -17.19 17.26
N PHE A 259 -14.79 -17.77 18.44
CA PHE A 259 -14.13 -19.06 18.61
C PHE A 259 -15.17 -20.17 18.64
N GLN A 260 -14.88 -21.27 17.95
CA GLN A 260 -15.73 -22.46 17.94
C GLN A 260 -14.87 -23.69 18.27
N THR A 261 -15.51 -24.70 18.84
CA THR A 261 -14.87 -25.99 19.14
C THR A 261 -15.68 -27.14 18.59
N SER A 262 -14.97 -28.17 18.14
CA SER A 262 -15.55 -29.47 17.80
C SER A 262 -14.68 -30.59 18.34
N GLY A 263 -15.30 -31.74 18.68
CA GLY A 263 -14.62 -32.84 19.36
C GLY A 263 -14.37 -32.56 20.85
N GLY A 264 -13.26 -33.06 21.38
CA GLY A 264 -12.91 -32.99 22.80
C GLY A 264 -13.58 -34.08 23.65
N GLY A 265 -13.28 -34.05 24.95
CA GLY A 265 -13.85 -34.95 25.95
C GLY A 265 -15.24 -34.53 26.41
N SER A 266 -15.96 -35.44 27.09
CA SER A 266 -17.24 -35.14 27.74
C SER A 266 -17.10 -33.95 28.70
N ASN A 267 -18.02 -32.98 28.63
CA ASN A 267 -18.01 -31.73 29.40
C ASN A 267 -16.82 -30.79 29.12
N SER A 268 -16.10 -30.96 28.01
CA SER A 268 -15.13 -29.96 27.55
C SER A 268 -15.79 -28.79 26.83
N GLY A 269 -15.11 -27.63 26.78
CA GLY A 269 -15.66 -26.47 26.07
C GLY A 269 -14.83 -25.19 26.22
N LEU A 270 -15.34 -24.12 25.62
CA LEU A 270 -14.80 -22.77 25.75
C LEU A 270 -15.56 -22.00 26.85
N ASP A 271 -14.87 -21.17 27.64
CA ASP A 271 -15.51 -20.39 28.71
C ASP A 271 -16.48 -19.29 28.20
N ALA A 272 -16.31 -18.86 26.94
CA ALA A 272 -17.10 -17.81 26.33
C ALA A 272 -17.00 -17.89 24.79
N PRO A 273 -17.79 -18.76 24.13
CA PRO A 273 -17.75 -18.97 22.67
C PRO A 273 -18.41 -17.84 21.86
N GLY A 274 -18.74 -16.70 22.48
CA GLY A 274 -19.34 -15.56 21.79
C GLY A 274 -18.31 -14.69 21.05
N PRO A 275 -18.79 -13.70 20.28
CA PRO A 275 -17.92 -12.72 19.64
C PRO A 275 -17.07 -11.97 20.67
N LYS A 276 -15.77 -11.86 20.40
CA LYS A 276 -14.80 -11.14 21.21
C LYS A 276 -14.16 -10.03 20.38
N ASP A 277 -14.13 -8.82 20.93
CA ASP A 277 -13.45 -7.69 20.31
C ASP A 277 -11.93 -7.96 20.24
N LEU A 278 -11.31 -7.52 19.15
CA LEU A 278 -9.85 -7.53 19.04
C LEU A 278 -9.22 -6.46 19.95
N SER A 279 -8.10 -6.81 20.58
CA SER A 279 -7.26 -5.86 21.30
C SER A 279 -6.58 -4.86 20.35
N LEU A 280 -5.89 -3.86 20.91
CA LEU A 280 -5.05 -2.91 20.15
C LEU A 280 -3.88 -3.56 19.42
N THR A 281 -3.60 -4.83 19.67
CA THR A 281 -2.59 -5.62 18.94
C THR A 281 -3.23 -6.65 18.00
N ALA A 282 -4.51 -6.49 17.67
CA ALA A 282 -5.31 -7.39 16.84
C ALA A 282 -5.36 -8.83 17.40
N THR A 283 -5.44 -8.96 18.73
CA THR A 283 -5.48 -10.25 19.42
C THR A 283 -6.79 -10.47 20.17
N ALA A 284 -7.28 -11.71 20.16
CA ALA A 284 -8.39 -12.17 21.00
C ALA A 284 -8.01 -13.48 21.68
N THR A 285 -8.57 -13.74 22.87
CA THR A 285 -8.25 -14.95 23.65
C THR A 285 -9.50 -15.65 24.17
N VAL A 286 -9.44 -16.97 24.29
CA VAL A 286 -10.45 -17.79 24.94
C VAL A 286 -9.79 -18.92 25.72
N THR A 287 -10.39 -19.33 26.83
CA THR A 287 -9.94 -20.48 27.60
C THR A 287 -10.69 -21.72 27.14
N TYR A 288 -9.97 -22.78 26.81
CA TYR A 288 -10.52 -24.12 26.65
C TYR A 288 -10.34 -24.92 27.94
N GLU A 289 -11.39 -25.58 28.40
CA GLU A 289 -11.38 -26.47 29.57
C GLU A 289 -11.48 -27.94 29.10
N ALA A 290 -10.59 -28.78 29.63
CA ALA A 290 -10.54 -30.20 29.31
C ALA A 290 -11.78 -30.96 29.81
N GLY A 291 -12.13 -32.04 29.13
CA GLY A 291 -13.25 -32.91 29.53
C GLY A 291 -12.83 -34.04 30.47
N GLN A 292 -13.76 -34.93 30.79
CA GLN A 292 -13.52 -36.15 31.59
C GLN A 292 -12.80 -37.25 30.80
N ASP A 293 -12.98 -37.26 29.48
CA ASP A 293 -12.45 -38.28 28.59
C ASP A 293 -11.39 -37.69 27.67
N ALA A 294 -10.38 -38.49 27.31
CA ALA A 294 -9.40 -38.07 26.32
C ALA A 294 -10.03 -37.99 24.93
N GLY A 295 -9.77 -36.90 24.21
CA GLY A 295 -10.27 -36.68 22.86
C GLY A 295 -9.48 -35.62 22.11
N LEU A 296 -9.49 -35.71 20.78
CA LEU A 296 -8.97 -34.64 19.93
C LEU A 296 -10.00 -33.50 19.92
N VAL A 297 -9.56 -32.30 20.29
CA VAL A 297 -10.33 -31.07 20.12
C VAL A 297 -9.80 -30.29 18.92
N THR A 298 -10.72 -29.78 18.11
CA THR A 298 -10.45 -28.83 17.04
C THR A 298 -11.01 -27.48 17.44
N ILE A 299 -10.18 -26.46 17.45
CA ILE A 299 -10.57 -25.07 17.72
C ILE A 299 -10.46 -24.28 16.43
N SER A 300 -11.55 -23.63 16.02
CA SER A 300 -11.60 -22.72 14.87
C SER A 300 -11.91 -21.30 15.33
N ALA A 301 -11.50 -20.32 14.51
CA ALA A 301 -11.81 -18.93 14.72
C ALA A 301 -12.28 -18.30 13.40
N GLU A 302 -13.25 -17.41 13.50
CA GLU A 302 -13.82 -16.65 12.39
C GLU A 302 -13.80 -15.17 12.74
N VAL A 303 -13.39 -14.33 11.78
CA VAL A 303 -13.43 -12.87 11.91
C VAL A 303 -14.70 -12.36 11.24
N THR A 304 -15.46 -11.54 11.96
CA THR A 304 -16.61 -10.80 11.44
C THR A 304 -16.26 -9.31 11.42
N ILE A 305 -16.51 -8.66 10.29
CA ILE A 305 -16.25 -7.24 10.01
C ILE A 305 -17.59 -6.50 9.90
#